data_AF-A0A383A949-F1
#
_entry.id   AF-A0A383A949-F1
#
_cell.length_a   1.000
_cell.length_b   1.000
_cell.length_c   1.000
_cell.angle_alpha   90.00
_cell.angle_beta   90.00
_cell.angle_gamma   90.00
#
_symmetry.space_group_name_H-M   'P 1'
#
loop_
_entity.id
_entity.type
_entity.pdbx_description
1 polymer ?
#
loop_
_entity_poly.entity_id
_entity_poly.type
_entity_poly.pdbx_seq_one_letter_code
_entity_poly.pdbx_strand_id
1 'polypeptide(L)'
;VYWAETVDQANQLVLEIAQRHNAKSMVKGKSMVSEEMELNHFLEQHGIEALEADLGEYIIQVDHELPSHIIMPAIHKNKEQIAQMFHQKVEPSVFAESAEEMTAIARKVLRRKFYQADIGVSGVNFAVAETGTLCLVENEGNGRFCTTLPPVHVALMGIEKVVEHLEDVPPLLSLLTRSATGQAITTYFNMITSPRKDGEKDGPQNVYLILLDNGRSQMHSDQLLRETLLCIRCGACMNHCPVYTRIGGHAY
;
A
#
# COMPACT_ATOMS: atom_id res chain seq x y z
N VAL A 1 9.07 14.42 -8.81
CA VAL A 1 9.54 13.03 -8.81
C VAL A 1 10.90 13.01 -8.15
N TYR A 2 11.15 12.08 -7.25
CA TYR A 2 12.42 11.89 -6.57
C TYR A 2 12.92 10.47 -6.87
N TRP A 3 14.25 10.32 -6.89
CA TRP A 3 14.92 9.04 -7.04
C TRP A 3 15.68 8.74 -5.75
N ALA A 4 15.54 7.53 -5.24
CA ALA A 4 16.24 7.02 -4.08
C ALA A 4 16.98 5.74 -4.48
N GLU A 5 18.29 5.73 -4.22
CA GLU A 5 19.12 4.55 -4.44
C GLU A 5 18.94 3.53 -3.32
N THR A 6 18.71 4.00 -2.09
CA THR A 6 18.58 3.18 -0.89
C THR A 6 17.28 3.47 -0.11
N VAL A 7 16.93 2.53 0.77
CA VAL A 7 15.83 2.71 1.73
C VAL A 7 16.02 3.96 2.59
N ASP A 8 17.22 4.20 3.12
CA ASP A 8 17.50 5.37 3.96
C ASP A 8 17.24 6.69 3.22
N GLN A 9 17.65 6.76 1.94
CA GLN A 9 17.38 7.94 1.11
C GLN A 9 15.89 8.11 0.86
N ALA A 10 15.15 7.03 0.58
CA ALA A 10 13.71 7.10 0.38
C ALA A 10 12.98 7.56 1.65
N ASN A 11 13.35 7.01 2.81
CA ASN A 11 12.82 7.38 4.12
C ASN A 11 13.09 8.86 4.42
N GLN A 12 14.32 9.32 4.19
CA GLN A 12 14.69 10.72 4.37
C GLN A 12 13.86 11.65 3.47
N LEU A 13 13.64 11.27 2.20
CA LEU A 13 12.79 12.04 1.28
C LEU A 13 11.34 12.13 1.77
N VAL A 14 10.77 11.03 2.28
CA VAL A 14 9.41 11.06 2.87
C VAL A 14 9.37 11.99 4.08
N LEU A 15 10.36 11.93 4.96
CA LEU A 15 10.46 12.81 6.13
C LEU A 15 10.59 14.28 5.74
N GLU A 16 11.41 14.61 4.74
CA GLU A 16 11.55 15.98 4.24
C GLU A 16 10.23 16.52 3.66
N ILE A 17 9.48 15.68 2.93
CA ILE A 17 8.14 16.04 2.46
C ILE A 17 7.21 16.29 3.65
N ALA A 18 7.24 15.41 4.66
CA ALA A 18 6.42 15.56 5.85
C ALA A 18 6.73 16.87 6.59
N GLN A 19 8.01 17.17 6.81
CA GLN A 19 8.46 18.40 7.46
C GLN A 19 8.09 19.65 6.67
N ARG A 20 8.24 19.61 5.33
CA ARG A 20 7.84 20.72 4.44
C ARG A 20 6.37 21.09 4.58
N HIS A 21 5.52 20.09 4.79
CA HIS A 21 4.07 20.27 4.97
C HIS A 21 3.65 20.36 6.44
N ASN A 22 4.60 20.40 7.39
CA ASN A 22 4.35 20.36 8.83
C ASN A 22 3.46 19.19 9.27
N ALA A 23 3.52 18.07 8.55
CA ALA A 23 2.69 16.91 8.76
C ALA A 23 3.01 16.24 10.11
N LYS A 24 1.96 15.80 10.81
CA LYS A 24 2.03 15.01 12.04
C LYS A 24 1.43 13.62 11.87
N SER A 25 0.65 13.42 10.81
CA SER A 25 -0.05 12.18 10.55
C SER A 25 -0.08 11.82 9.07
N MET A 26 -0.02 10.52 8.81
CA MET A 26 -0.15 9.92 7.49
C MET A 26 -1.15 8.78 7.52
N VAL A 27 -1.87 8.61 6.40
CA VAL A 27 -2.65 7.40 6.11
C VAL A 27 -2.05 6.69 4.92
N LYS A 28 -1.78 5.40 5.07
CA LYS A 28 -1.13 4.55 4.08
C LYS A 28 -2.12 3.56 3.49
N GLY A 29 -2.21 3.54 2.17
CA GLY A 29 -2.65 2.34 1.47
C GLY A 29 -1.53 1.30 1.47
N LYS A 30 -1.91 0.04 1.24
CA LYS A 30 -0.97 -1.09 1.14
C LYS A 30 0.16 -0.80 0.14
N SER A 31 1.41 -0.96 0.58
CA SER A 31 2.59 -0.82 -0.28
C SER A 31 3.75 -1.68 0.18
N MET A 32 4.15 -2.63 -0.66
CA MET A 32 5.33 -3.47 -0.37
C MET A 32 6.62 -2.67 -0.29
N VAL A 33 6.71 -1.55 -1.01
CA VAL A 33 7.90 -0.69 -0.99
C VAL A 33 8.01 0.04 0.35
N SER A 34 6.89 0.48 0.94
CA SER A 34 6.96 1.06 2.29
C SER A 34 7.28 0.03 3.37
N GLU A 35 6.91 -1.24 3.17
CA GLU A 35 7.31 -2.33 4.07
C GLU A 35 8.80 -2.65 3.92
N GLU A 36 9.31 -2.72 2.69
CA GLU A 36 10.75 -2.82 2.38
C GLU A 36 11.55 -1.67 3.00
N MET A 37 10.92 -0.51 3.15
CA MET A 37 11.52 0.67 3.77
C MET A 37 11.40 0.72 5.30
N GLU A 38 10.61 -0.18 5.91
CA GLU A 38 10.18 -0.09 7.31
C GLU A 38 9.63 1.31 7.68
N LEU A 39 8.93 1.93 6.73
CA LEU A 39 8.64 3.37 6.74
C LEU A 39 7.87 3.80 8.00
N ASN A 40 6.94 2.97 8.48
CA ASN A 40 6.12 3.30 9.64
C ASN A 40 7.00 3.43 10.90
N HIS A 41 7.95 2.51 11.10
CA HIS A 41 8.86 2.54 12.22
C HIS A 41 9.79 3.76 12.14
N PHE A 42 10.32 4.04 10.95
CA PHE A 42 11.14 5.21 10.71
C PHE A 42 10.40 6.54 11.00
N LEU A 43 9.14 6.66 10.58
CA LEU A 43 8.33 7.87 10.82
C LEU A 43 7.94 8.04 12.29
N GLU A 44 7.67 6.93 12.99
CA GLU A 44 7.36 6.93 14.43
C GLU A 44 8.52 7.53 15.24
N GLN A 45 9.77 7.17 14.92
CA GLN A 45 10.97 7.75 15.55
C GLN A 45 11.09 9.28 15.36
N HIS A 46 10.42 9.82 14.34
CA HIS A 46 10.37 11.26 14.03
C HIS A 46 9.05 11.92 14.50
N GLY A 47 8.23 11.20 15.27
CA GLY A 47 6.98 11.72 15.83
C GLY A 47 5.88 11.96 14.80
N ILE A 48 5.90 11.20 13.70
CA ILE A 48 4.85 11.21 12.67
C ILE A 48 4.08 9.90 12.77
N GLU A 49 2.78 9.98 13.03
CA GLU A 49 1.90 8.81 13.07
C GLU A 49 1.63 8.32 11.65
N ALA A 50 1.93 7.05 11.33
CA ALA A 50 1.58 6.43 10.06
C ALA A 50 0.56 5.29 10.29
N LEU A 51 -0.65 5.45 9.77
CA LEU A 51 -1.73 4.48 9.94
C LEU A 51 -2.00 3.71 8.66
N GLU A 52 -2.03 2.38 8.75
CA GLU A 52 -2.47 1.51 7.65
C GLU A 52 -3.98 1.58 7.45
N ALA A 53 -4.37 1.69 6.19
CA ALA A 53 -5.77 1.85 5.78
C ALA A 53 -6.38 0.60 5.15
N ASP A 54 -5.55 -0.35 4.73
CA ASP A 54 -5.97 -1.69 4.36
C ASP A 54 -6.43 -2.44 5.60
N LEU A 55 -7.60 -3.07 5.55
CA LEU A 55 -8.17 -3.70 6.75
C LEU A 55 -7.24 -4.77 7.33
N GLY A 56 -6.61 -5.56 6.47
CA GLY A 56 -5.68 -6.60 6.90
C GLY A 56 -4.42 -6.01 7.53
N GLU A 57 -3.84 -4.99 6.90
CA GLU A 57 -2.66 -4.29 7.44
C GLU A 57 -3.00 -3.56 8.76
N TYR A 58 -4.17 -2.93 8.85
CA TYR A 58 -4.66 -2.27 10.06
C TYR A 58 -4.80 -3.27 11.22
N ILE A 59 -5.35 -4.46 10.97
CA ILE A 59 -5.51 -5.51 11.99
C ILE A 59 -4.15 -5.90 12.58
N ILE A 60 -3.15 -6.18 11.73
CA ILE A 60 -1.82 -6.58 12.22
C ILE A 60 -1.08 -5.40 12.85
N GLN A 61 -1.30 -4.17 12.39
CA GLN A 61 -0.71 -2.97 12.99
C GLN A 61 -1.21 -2.77 14.42
N VAL A 62 -2.52 -2.93 14.67
CA VAL A 62 -3.11 -2.83 16.02
C VAL A 62 -2.62 -3.96 16.94
N ASP A 63 -2.31 -5.12 16.37
CA ASP A 63 -1.73 -6.25 17.10
C ASP A 63 -0.20 -6.24 17.21
N HIS A 64 0.49 -5.30 16.56
CA HIS A 64 1.95 -5.23 16.44
C HIS A 64 2.56 -6.53 15.88
N GLU A 65 1.91 -7.08 14.86
CA GLU A 65 2.34 -8.29 14.16
C GLU A 65 2.83 -7.98 12.74
N LEU A 66 3.67 -8.87 12.21
CA LEU A 66 4.12 -8.80 10.81
C LEU A 66 3.08 -9.43 9.87
N PRO A 67 3.00 -8.99 8.60
CA PRO A 67 2.11 -9.59 7.63
C PRO A 67 2.53 -11.03 7.30
N SER A 68 1.57 -11.96 7.28
CA SER A 68 1.87 -13.36 6.93
C SER A 68 1.64 -13.68 5.45
N HIS A 69 1.07 -12.76 4.66
CA HIS A 69 0.86 -12.95 3.23
C HIS A 69 0.86 -11.62 2.49
N ILE A 70 1.46 -11.61 1.29
CA ILE A 70 1.64 -10.39 0.51
C ILE A 70 0.33 -9.70 0.10
N ILE A 71 -0.76 -10.45 -0.12
CA ILE A 71 -2.09 -9.88 -0.47
C ILE A 71 -3.05 -9.91 0.72
N MET A 72 -2.87 -10.83 1.67
CA MET A 72 -3.83 -11.12 2.74
C MET A 72 -3.10 -11.11 4.10
N PRO A 73 -2.62 -9.94 4.54
CA PRO A 73 -1.61 -9.84 5.61
C PRO A 73 -2.05 -10.51 6.93
N ALA A 74 -3.34 -10.47 7.25
CA ALA A 74 -3.93 -11.08 8.44
C ALA A 74 -4.49 -12.52 8.22
N ILE A 75 -4.12 -13.24 7.16
CA ILE A 75 -4.70 -14.56 6.81
C ILE A 75 -4.52 -15.63 7.90
N HIS A 76 -3.55 -15.44 8.80
CA HIS A 76 -3.28 -16.34 9.91
C HIS A 76 -4.25 -16.15 11.10
N LYS A 77 -5.06 -15.08 11.12
CA LYS A 77 -6.07 -14.83 12.16
C LYS A 77 -7.44 -15.30 11.72
N ASN A 78 -8.16 -15.92 12.65
CA ASN A 78 -9.57 -16.25 12.48
C ASN A 78 -10.48 -15.10 12.92
N LYS A 79 -11.77 -15.25 12.61
CA LYS A 79 -12.81 -14.23 12.88
C LYS A 79 -12.90 -13.89 14.37
N GLU A 80 -12.86 -14.90 15.23
CA GLU A 80 -13.00 -14.76 16.69
C GLU A 80 -11.83 -13.99 17.29
N GLN A 81 -10.59 -14.26 16.84
CA GLN A 81 -9.39 -13.54 17.24
C GLN A 81 -9.47 -12.06 16.83
N ILE A 82 -9.91 -11.79 15.60
CA ILE A 82 -10.08 -10.40 15.11
C ILE A 82 -11.18 -9.69 15.92
N ALA A 83 -12.31 -10.33 16.17
CA ALA A 83 -13.40 -9.76 16.97
C ALA A 83 -12.96 -9.39 18.38
N GLN A 84 -12.20 -10.28 19.03
CA GLN A 84 -11.64 -10.04 20.35
C GLN A 84 -10.64 -8.88 20.34
N MET A 85 -9.79 -8.79 19.31
CA MET A 85 -8.85 -7.67 19.14
C MET A 85 -9.59 -6.33 19.01
N PHE A 86 -10.60 -6.25 18.12
CA PHE A 86 -11.38 -5.03 17.93
C PHE A 86 -12.05 -4.59 19.22
N HIS A 87 -12.64 -5.53 19.96
CA HIS A 87 -13.21 -5.24 21.27
C HIS A 87 -12.14 -4.72 22.24
N GLN A 88 -10.99 -5.36 22.35
CA GLN A 88 -10.00 -4.96 23.37
C GLN A 88 -9.29 -3.65 23.06
N LYS A 89 -9.00 -3.38 21.77
CA LYS A 89 -8.05 -2.33 21.36
C LYS A 89 -8.63 -1.21 20.52
N VAL A 90 -9.77 -1.42 19.85
CA VAL A 90 -10.34 -0.46 18.88
C VAL A 90 -11.64 0.18 19.39
N GLU A 91 -12.61 -0.63 19.79
CA GLU A 91 -13.92 -0.18 20.29
C GLU A 91 -14.37 -1.06 21.49
N PRO A 92 -13.87 -0.78 22.70
CA PRO A 92 -14.20 -1.55 23.91
C PRO A 92 -15.67 -1.58 24.31
N SER A 93 -16.50 -0.70 23.74
CA SER A 93 -17.93 -0.69 24.01
C SER A 93 -18.73 -1.69 23.16
N VAL A 94 -18.13 -2.30 22.13
CA VAL A 94 -18.82 -3.18 21.19
C VAL A 94 -18.07 -4.50 21.04
N PHE A 95 -18.80 -5.61 21.01
CA PHE A 95 -18.27 -6.90 20.58
C PHE A 95 -18.93 -7.27 19.26
N ALA A 96 -18.15 -7.30 18.18
CA ALA A 96 -18.64 -7.64 16.85
C ALA A 96 -18.71 -9.16 16.67
N GLU A 97 -19.82 -9.68 16.15
CA GLU A 97 -20.05 -11.12 15.95
C GLU A 97 -19.84 -11.54 14.48
N SER A 98 -19.82 -10.56 13.58
CA SER A 98 -19.70 -10.73 12.13
C SER A 98 -18.55 -9.93 11.51
N ALA A 99 -18.10 -10.36 10.32
CA ALA A 99 -17.07 -9.65 9.57
C ALA A 99 -17.55 -8.27 9.11
N GLU A 100 -18.85 -8.16 8.80
CA GLU A 100 -19.52 -6.94 8.41
C GLU A 100 -19.49 -5.88 9.53
N GLU A 101 -19.77 -6.29 10.78
CA GLU A 101 -19.71 -5.42 11.95
C GLU A 101 -18.27 -4.96 12.23
N MET A 102 -17.29 -5.87 12.20
CA MET A 102 -15.88 -5.51 12.37
C MET A 102 -15.42 -4.50 11.31
N THR A 103 -15.80 -4.73 10.05
CA THR A 103 -15.52 -3.81 8.94
C THR A 103 -16.19 -2.46 9.14
N ALA A 104 -17.41 -2.42 9.67
CA ALA A 104 -18.12 -1.17 9.97
C ALA A 104 -17.43 -0.36 11.07
N ILE A 105 -16.92 -1.02 12.12
CA ILE A 105 -16.14 -0.39 13.19
C ILE A 105 -14.84 0.19 12.61
N ALA A 106 -14.06 -0.61 11.89
CA ALA A 106 -12.83 -0.16 11.24
C ALA A 106 -13.08 1.04 10.33
N ARG A 107 -14.13 0.99 9.51
CA ARG A 107 -14.52 2.08 8.62
C ARG A 107 -14.82 3.39 9.35
N LYS A 108 -15.47 3.34 10.51
CA LYS A 108 -15.75 4.55 11.33
C LYS A 108 -14.46 5.22 11.77
N VAL A 109 -13.47 4.43 12.22
CA VAL A 109 -12.15 4.91 12.64
C VAL A 109 -11.37 5.46 11.44
N LEU A 110 -11.23 4.66 10.39
CA LEU A 110 -10.43 4.98 9.21
C LEU A 110 -10.98 6.21 8.48
N ARG A 111 -12.31 6.39 8.36
CA ARG A 111 -12.89 7.59 7.73
C ARG A 111 -12.48 8.88 8.43
N ARG A 112 -12.44 8.88 9.76
CA ARG A 112 -11.97 10.04 10.52
C ARG A 112 -10.48 10.29 10.26
N LYS A 113 -9.69 9.23 10.26
CA LYS A 113 -8.24 9.31 10.01
C LYS A 113 -7.93 9.80 8.59
N PHE A 114 -8.61 9.31 7.54
CA PHE A 114 -8.45 9.82 6.17
C PHE A 114 -8.73 11.32 6.05
N TYR A 115 -9.76 11.80 6.75
CA TYR A 115 -10.13 13.22 6.72
C TYR A 115 -9.14 14.11 7.47
N GLN A 116 -8.53 13.60 8.54
CA GLN A 116 -7.63 14.36 9.41
C GLN A 116 -6.16 14.27 9.00
N ALA A 117 -5.78 13.29 8.18
CA ALA A 117 -4.41 13.04 7.80
C ALA A 117 -3.84 14.17 6.93
N ASP A 118 -2.59 14.54 7.23
CA ASP A 118 -1.87 15.58 6.49
C ASP A 118 -1.36 15.04 5.15
N ILE A 119 -0.95 13.77 5.13
CA ILE A 119 -0.38 13.10 3.98
C ILE A 119 -1.06 11.75 3.76
N GLY A 120 -1.37 11.47 2.51
CA GLY A 120 -1.74 10.15 2.04
C GLY A 120 -0.58 9.48 1.35
N VAL A 121 -0.34 8.22 1.65
CA VAL A 121 0.74 7.43 1.06
C VAL A 121 0.13 6.24 0.31
N SER A 122 0.67 5.92 -0.85
CA SER A 122 0.26 4.74 -1.60
C SER A 122 1.42 4.04 -2.26
N GLY A 123 1.25 2.74 -2.51
CA GLY A 123 2.03 2.03 -3.51
C GLY A 123 1.58 2.39 -4.93
N VAL A 124 2.28 1.85 -5.92
CA VAL A 124 1.90 1.91 -7.34
C VAL A 124 2.04 0.49 -7.92
N ASN A 125 0.98 0.00 -8.57
CA ASN A 125 1.00 -1.30 -9.23
C ASN A 125 1.69 -1.22 -10.59
N PHE A 126 1.35 -0.18 -11.36
CA PHE A 126 1.94 0.13 -12.67
C PHE A 126 2.08 1.63 -12.83
N ALA A 127 3.16 2.09 -13.44
CA ALA A 127 3.33 3.49 -13.83
C ALA A 127 3.53 3.60 -15.33
N VAL A 128 2.71 4.39 -16.00
CA VAL A 128 2.73 4.54 -17.46
C VAL A 128 3.65 5.70 -17.83
N ALA A 129 4.79 5.41 -18.47
CA ALA A 129 5.78 6.41 -18.85
C ALA A 129 5.25 7.43 -19.85
N GLU A 130 4.50 6.97 -20.87
CA GLU A 130 3.91 7.82 -21.92
C GLU A 130 3.08 8.99 -21.36
N THR A 131 2.33 8.75 -20.28
CA THR A 131 1.36 9.73 -19.75
C THR A 131 1.72 10.24 -18.36
N GLY A 132 2.73 9.67 -17.70
CA GLY A 132 3.03 9.96 -16.30
C GLY A 132 1.93 9.49 -15.34
N THR A 133 1.17 8.45 -15.70
CA THR A 133 0.01 7.98 -14.93
C THR A 133 0.40 6.89 -13.94
N LEU A 134 -0.01 7.05 -12.68
CA LEU A 134 0.12 6.05 -11.63
C LEU A 134 -1.16 5.21 -11.55
N CYS A 135 -1.01 3.88 -11.60
CA CYS A 135 -2.13 2.94 -11.54
C CYS A 135 -2.13 2.18 -10.21
N LEU A 136 -3.29 2.19 -9.53
CA LEU A 136 -3.53 1.48 -8.28
C LEU A 136 -4.66 0.47 -8.45
N VAL A 137 -4.46 -0.73 -7.93
CA VAL A 137 -5.39 -1.86 -7.99
C VAL A 137 -5.85 -2.18 -6.58
N GLU A 138 -7.16 -2.07 -6.31
CA GLU A 138 -7.69 -2.28 -4.95
C GLU A 138 -9.15 -2.78 -4.94
N ASN A 139 -9.57 -3.37 -3.82
CA ASN A 139 -10.93 -3.87 -3.62
C ASN A 139 -11.71 -3.13 -2.52
N GLU A 140 -11.05 -2.32 -1.69
CA GLU A 140 -11.66 -1.72 -0.49
C GLU A 140 -12.00 -0.22 -0.65
N GLY A 141 -11.37 0.45 -1.61
CA GLY A 141 -11.49 1.91 -1.82
C GLY A 141 -10.62 2.74 -0.88
N ASN A 142 -9.85 2.09 0.00
CA ASN A 142 -8.93 2.73 0.94
C ASN A 142 -7.79 3.48 0.23
N GLY A 143 -7.30 2.96 -0.90
CA GLY A 143 -6.26 3.53 -1.72
C GLY A 143 -6.74 4.84 -2.31
N ARG A 144 -7.94 4.87 -2.89
CA ARG A 144 -8.57 6.11 -3.35
C ARG A 144 -8.71 7.14 -2.24
N PHE A 145 -9.10 6.73 -1.03
CA PHE A 145 -9.17 7.67 0.09
C PHE A 145 -7.79 8.22 0.47
N CYS A 146 -6.75 7.39 0.50
CA CYS A 146 -5.38 7.81 0.74
C CYS A 146 -4.87 8.76 -0.36
N THR A 147 -5.26 8.57 -1.61
CA THR A 147 -4.74 9.39 -2.72
C THR A 147 -5.58 10.63 -3.04
N THR A 148 -6.78 10.77 -2.45
CA THR A 148 -7.72 11.86 -2.81
C THR A 148 -8.08 12.79 -1.64
N LEU A 149 -8.19 12.29 -0.40
CA LEU A 149 -8.63 13.11 0.73
C LEU A 149 -7.50 13.96 1.35
N PRO A 150 -6.31 13.40 1.66
CA PRO A 150 -5.23 14.20 2.17
C PRO A 150 -4.78 15.27 1.16
N PRO A 151 -4.40 16.47 1.62
CA PRO A 151 -3.95 17.55 0.73
C PRO A 151 -2.64 17.22 0.01
N VAL A 152 -1.87 16.25 0.52
CA VAL A 152 -0.60 15.83 -0.05
C VAL A 152 -0.62 14.32 -0.26
N HIS A 153 -0.22 13.88 -1.45
CA HIS A 153 -0.08 12.46 -1.80
C HIS A 153 1.40 12.13 -2.07
N VAL A 154 1.90 11.08 -1.41
CA VAL A 154 3.22 10.49 -1.65
C VAL A 154 3.04 9.08 -2.21
N ALA A 155 3.37 8.90 -3.48
CA ALA A 155 3.41 7.60 -4.13
C ALA A 155 4.83 7.00 -4.02
N LEU A 156 4.91 5.75 -3.58
CA LEU A 156 6.15 4.99 -3.44
C LEU A 156 6.13 3.81 -4.41
N MET A 157 7.18 3.67 -5.22
CA MET A 157 7.30 2.49 -6.08
C MET A 157 8.75 2.14 -6.37
N GLY A 158 8.98 0.85 -6.64
CA GLY A 158 10.23 0.42 -7.23
C GLY A 158 10.29 0.79 -8.71
N ILE A 159 11.51 0.97 -9.23
CA ILE A 159 11.75 1.37 -10.62
C ILE A 159 11.27 0.33 -11.65
N GLU A 160 11.04 -0.91 -11.24
CA GLU A 160 10.58 -2.02 -12.07
C GLU A 160 9.10 -1.95 -12.45
N LYS A 161 8.34 -1.03 -11.85
CA LYS A 161 6.88 -0.92 -12.05
C LYS A 161 6.47 -0.12 -13.28
N VAL A 162 7.43 0.40 -14.04
CA VAL A 162 7.19 1.26 -15.19
C VAL A 162 6.84 0.42 -16.43
N VAL A 163 5.77 0.81 -17.11
CA VAL A 163 5.40 0.34 -18.45
C VAL A 163 5.50 1.50 -19.44
N GLU A 164 5.75 1.19 -20.71
CA GLU A 164 5.99 2.22 -21.72
C GLU A 164 4.68 2.93 -22.09
N HIS A 165 3.66 2.15 -22.48
CA HIS A 165 2.41 2.66 -23.02
C HIS A 165 1.20 2.32 -22.14
N LEU A 166 0.14 3.12 -22.25
CA LEU A 166 -1.08 2.85 -21.51
C LEU A 166 -1.73 1.51 -21.92
N GLU A 167 -1.57 1.10 -23.18
CA GLU A 167 -2.08 -0.17 -23.70
C GLU A 167 -1.39 -1.42 -23.13
N ASP A 168 -0.25 -1.27 -22.47
CA ASP A 168 0.43 -2.36 -21.76
C ASP A 168 -0.26 -2.71 -20.43
N VAL A 169 -1.09 -1.82 -19.89
CA VAL A 169 -1.73 -1.99 -18.58
C VAL A 169 -2.82 -3.07 -18.57
N PRO A 170 -3.79 -3.12 -19.51
CA PRO A 170 -4.84 -4.13 -19.50
C PRO A 170 -4.39 -5.59 -19.41
N PRO A 171 -3.38 -6.09 -20.18
CA PRO A 171 -2.94 -7.47 -20.04
C PRO A 171 -2.31 -7.75 -18.67
N LEU A 172 -1.53 -6.81 -18.13
CA LEU A 172 -0.92 -6.93 -16.79
C LEU A 172 -1.96 -6.92 -15.68
N LEU A 173 -2.97 -6.04 -15.78
CA LEU A 173 -4.10 -6.00 -14.84
C LEU A 173 -4.89 -7.31 -14.88
N SER A 174 -5.19 -7.83 -16.07
CA SER A 174 -5.91 -9.10 -16.26
C SER A 174 -5.15 -10.28 -15.64
N LEU A 175 -3.82 -10.31 -15.82
CA LEU A 175 -2.98 -11.32 -15.19
C LEU A 175 -2.96 -11.17 -13.67
N LEU A 176 -2.78 -9.94 -13.17
CA LEU A 176 -2.71 -9.64 -11.73
C LEU A 176 -3.97 -10.12 -11.00
N THR A 177 -5.16 -9.72 -11.45
CA THR A 177 -6.43 -10.02 -10.76
C THR A 177 -6.74 -11.51 -10.73
N ARG A 178 -6.49 -12.20 -11.84
CA ARG A 178 -6.71 -13.65 -11.96
C ARG A 178 -5.72 -14.43 -11.11
N SER A 179 -4.44 -14.05 -11.12
CA SER A 179 -3.41 -14.73 -10.35
C SER A 179 -3.49 -14.44 -8.84
N ALA A 180 -3.91 -13.24 -8.45
CA ALA A 180 -3.97 -12.82 -7.05
C ALA A 180 -5.18 -13.38 -6.32
N THR A 181 -6.39 -13.14 -6.84
CA THR A 181 -7.65 -13.40 -6.14
C THR A 181 -8.63 -14.22 -6.98
N GLY A 182 -8.24 -14.64 -8.18
CA GLY A 182 -9.13 -15.35 -9.12
C GLY A 182 -10.23 -14.46 -9.70
N GLN A 183 -10.15 -13.13 -9.50
CA GLN A 183 -11.16 -12.19 -9.98
C GLN A 183 -10.92 -11.83 -11.45
N ALA A 184 -11.99 -11.58 -12.20
CA ALA A 184 -11.87 -11.06 -13.56
C ALA A 184 -11.31 -9.63 -13.56
N ILE A 185 -11.74 -8.81 -12.59
CA ILE A 185 -11.28 -7.44 -12.34
C ILE A 185 -11.49 -7.10 -10.85
N THR A 186 -10.73 -6.15 -10.32
CA THR A 186 -10.94 -5.61 -8.96
C THR A 186 -12.13 -4.67 -8.91
N THR A 187 -12.60 -4.37 -7.69
CA THR A 187 -13.68 -3.39 -7.47
C THR A 187 -13.27 -1.99 -7.91
N TYR A 188 -12.00 -1.61 -7.72
CA TYR A 188 -11.48 -0.32 -8.15
C TYR A 188 -10.17 -0.47 -8.92
N PHE A 189 -10.02 0.41 -9.91
CA PHE A 189 -8.77 0.64 -10.63
C PHE A 189 -8.61 2.15 -10.75
N ASN A 190 -7.67 2.73 -10.01
CA ASN A 190 -7.47 4.17 -9.97
C ASN A 190 -6.28 4.55 -10.86
N MET A 191 -6.46 5.59 -11.67
CA MET A 191 -5.43 6.17 -12.52
C MET A 191 -5.23 7.63 -12.12
N ILE A 192 -4.00 7.99 -11.73
CA ILE A 192 -3.66 9.31 -11.19
C ILE A 192 -2.56 9.91 -12.07
N THR A 193 -2.89 10.95 -12.83
CA THR A 193 -1.96 11.60 -13.77
C THR A 193 -1.48 12.96 -13.27
N SER A 194 -2.23 13.62 -12.39
CA SER A 194 -1.87 14.95 -11.87
C SER A 194 -2.41 15.17 -10.46
N PRO A 195 -1.83 16.13 -9.69
CA PRO A 195 -2.53 16.73 -8.57
C PRO A 195 -3.83 17.42 -9.03
N ARG A 196 -4.64 17.81 -8.05
CA ARG A 196 -5.86 18.60 -8.25
C ARG A 196 -5.56 19.88 -9.04
N LYS A 197 -6.38 20.16 -10.04
CA LYS A 197 -6.32 21.37 -10.89
C LYS A 197 -7.22 22.48 -10.36
N ASP A 198 -7.00 23.69 -10.86
CA ASP A 198 -7.83 24.84 -10.53
C ASP A 198 -9.31 24.59 -10.89
N GLY A 199 -10.20 24.79 -9.91
CA GLY A 199 -11.64 24.58 -10.06
C GLY A 199 -12.12 23.16 -9.71
N GLU A 200 -11.21 22.19 -9.53
CA GLU A 200 -11.57 20.87 -9.00
C GLU A 200 -11.83 20.94 -7.48
N LYS A 201 -12.78 20.15 -7.00
CA LYS A 201 -13.27 20.22 -5.61
C LYS A 201 -12.53 19.27 -4.66
N ASP A 202 -11.93 18.21 -5.21
CA ASP A 202 -11.32 17.09 -4.49
C ASP A 202 -9.96 16.74 -5.09
N GLY A 203 -9.14 16.03 -4.31
CA GLY A 203 -7.80 15.60 -4.71
C GLY A 203 -6.67 16.37 -4.02
N PRO A 204 -5.46 15.79 -4.05
CA PRO A 204 -4.29 16.35 -3.39
C PRO A 204 -3.79 17.57 -4.16
N GLN A 205 -3.36 18.59 -3.41
CA GLN A 205 -2.74 19.80 -3.94
C GLN A 205 -1.30 19.53 -4.40
N ASN A 206 -0.63 18.56 -3.76
CA ASN A 206 0.71 18.15 -4.11
C ASN A 206 0.78 16.64 -4.26
N VAL A 207 1.39 16.18 -5.35
CA VAL A 207 1.70 14.77 -5.57
C VAL A 207 3.22 14.63 -5.69
N TYR A 208 3.79 13.76 -4.86
CA TYR A 208 5.19 13.38 -4.89
C TYR A 208 5.29 11.91 -5.26
N LEU A 209 6.18 11.59 -6.20
CA LEU A 209 6.53 10.23 -6.56
C LEU A 209 7.97 9.98 -6.13
N ILE A 210 8.21 8.94 -5.35
CA ILE A 210 9.54 8.46 -4.97
C ILE A 210 9.77 7.11 -5.65
N LEU A 211 10.81 7.06 -6.48
CA LEU A 211 11.29 5.88 -7.16
C LEU A 211 12.41 5.25 -6.33
N LEU A 212 12.24 4.00 -5.93
CA LEU A 212 13.24 3.25 -5.17
C LEU A 212 13.97 2.25 -6.08
N ASP A 213 15.29 2.35 -6.11
CA ASP A 213 16.15 1.36 -6.75
C ASP A 213 16.38 0.16 -5.81
N ASN A 214 17.10 0.38 -4.70
CA ASN A 214 17.45 -0.65 -3.71
C ASN A 214 17.96 -1.97 -4.36
N GLY A 215 18.85 -1.85 -5.35
CA GLY A 215 19.48 -2.97 -6.05
C GLY A 215 18.75 -3.46 -7.30
N ARG A 216 17.59 -2.90 -7.65
CA ARG A 216 16.84 -3.24 -8.88
C ARG A 216 17.63 -2.97 -10.15
N SER A 217 18.40 -1.89 -10.21
CA SER A 217 19.28 -1.59 -11.35
C SER A 217 20.39 -2.63 -11.50
N GLN A 218 20.94 -3.13 -10.39
CA GLN A 218 21.93 -4.21 -10.40
C GLN A 218 21.30 -5.52 -10.87
N MET A 219 20.12 -5.88 -10.34
CA MET A 219 19.34 -7.04 -10.80
C MET A 219 19.01 -6.95 -12.28
N HIS A 220 18.72 -5.75 -12.80
CA HIS A 220 18.47 -5.54 -14.22
C HIS A 220 19.71 -5.82 -15.07
N SER A 221 20.91 -5.50 -14.58
CA SER A 221 22.15 -5.78 -15.30
C SER A 221 22.52 -7.27 -15.33
N ASP A 222 22.04 -8.04 -14.36
CA ASP A 222 22.30 -9.47 -14.23
C ASP A 222 21.33 -10.32 -15.09
N GLN A 223 21.86 -11.20 -15.92
CA GLN A 223 21.06 -12.02 -16.85
C GLN A 223 20.14 -13.03 -16.14
N LEU A 224 20.53 -13.53 -14.96
CA LEU A 224 19.75 -14.49 -14.19
C LEU A 224 18.70 -13.80 -13.33
N LEU A 225 19.02 -12.63 -12.77
CA LEU A 225 18.12 -11.92 -11.85
C LEU A 225 17.10 -11.03 -12.56
N ARG A 226 17.38 -10.58 -13.79
CA ARG A 226 16.52 -9.64 -14.53
C ARG A 226 15.06 -10.06 -14.59
N GLU A 227 14.77 -11.34 -14.80
CA GLU A 227 13.38 -11.83 -14.89
C GLU A 227 12.59 -11.65 -13.59
N THR A 228 13.27 -11.57 -12.45
CA THR A 228 12.63 -11.30 -11.15
C THR A 228 11.94 -9.94 -11.12
N LEU A 229 12.42 -8.98 -11.91
CA LEU A 229 11.83 -7.64 -12.03
C LEU A 229 10.48 -7.65 -12.77
N LEU A 230 10.13 -8.74 -13.47
CA LEU A 230 8.81 -8.92 -14.10
C LEU A 230 7.71 -9.23 -13.08
N CYS A 231 8.04 -9.34 -11.79
CA CYS A 231 7.08 -9.66 -10.74
C CYS A 231 5.99 -8.57 -10.59
N ILE A 232 4.76 -8.93 -10.96
CA ILE A 232 3.57 -8.10 -10.72
C ILE A 232 3.03 -8.17 -9.28
N ARG A 233 3.73 -8.89 -8.38
CA ARG A 233 3.38 -9.06 -6.96
C ARG A 233 1.98 -9.65 -6.73
N CYS A 234 1.59 -10.62 -7.56
CA CYS A 234 0.29 -11.30 -7.46
C CYS A 234 0.23 -12.40 -6.37
N GLY A 235 1.31 -12.70 -5.66
CA GLY A 235 1.33 -13.72 -4.59
C GLY A 235 1.08 -15.17 -5.04
N ALA A 236 0.82 -15.45 -6.32
CA ALA A 236 0.53 -16.79 -6.81
C ALA A 236 1.64 -17.82 -6.51
N CYS A 237 2.90 -17.38 -6.42
CA CYS A 237 4.02 -18.22 -6.01
C CYS A 237 3.85 -18.76 -4.57
N MET A 238 3.27 -17.98 -3.66
CA MET A 238 3.04 -18.38 -2.27
C MET A 238 2.01 -19.51 -2.20
N ASN A 239 0.97 -19.46 -3.04
CA ASN A 239 -0.05 -20.52 -3.13
C ASN A 239 0.52 -21.88 -3.58
N HIS A 240 1.62 -21.88 -4.35
CA HIS A 240 2.28 -23.10 -4.82
C HIS A 240 3.46 -23.51 -3.93
N CYS A 241 3.83 -22.70 -2.95
CA CYS A 241 5.00 -22.95 -2.12
C CYS A 241 4.69 -24.04 -1.08
N PRO A 242 5.37 -25.22 -1.14
CA PRO A 242 5.09 -26.32 -0.22
C PRO A 242 5.50 -26.02 1.22
N VAL A 243 6.42 -25.07 1.42
CA VAL A 243 6.84 -24.62 2.75
C VAL A 243 5.81 -23.64 3.30
N TYR A 244 5.49 -22.57 2.56
CA TYR A 244 4.49 -21.58 2.96
C TYR A 244 3.14 -22.22 3.35
N THR A 245 2.65 -23.17 2.54
CA THR A 245 1.38 -23.87 2.80
C THR A 245 1.39 -24.75 4.06
N ARG A 246 2.57 -25.07 4.60
CA ARG A 246 2.72 -25.91 5.80
C ARG A 246 2.98 -25.12 7.07
N ILE A 247 3.79 -24.06 7.00
CA ILE A 247 4.25 -23.31 8.18
C ILE A 247 3.85 -21.84 8.20
N GLY A 248 3.22 -21.34 7.12
CA GLY A 248 2.78 -19.95 7.01
C GLY A 248 3.90 -18.96 6.67
N GLY A 249 3.55 -17.67 6.60
CA GLY A 249 4.48 -16.60 6.21
C GLY A 249 5.39 -16.11 7.32
N HIS A 250 5.02 -16.24 8.59
CA HIS A 250 5.86 -15.75 9.70
C HIS A 250 7.16 -16.53 9.91
N ALA A 251 7.27 -17.72 9.31
CA ALA A 251 8.51 -18.48 9.34
C ALA A 251 9.52 -18.04 8.26
N TYR A 252 9.12 -17.13 7.35
CA TYR A 252 9.94 -16.54 6.29
C TYR A 252 10.40 -15.14 6.70
#